data_AF-A0A3D3XSZ4-F1
#
_entry.id   AF-A0A3D3XSZ4-F1
#
_cell.length_a   1.000
_cell.length_b   1.000
_cell.length_c   1.000
_cell.angle_alpha   90.00
_cell.angle_beta   90.00
_cell.angle_gamma   90.00
#
_symmetry.space_group_name_H-M   'P 1'
#
loop_
_entity.id
_entity.type
_entity.pdbx_description
1 polymer ?
#
loop_
_entity_poly.entity_id
_entity_poly.type
_entity_poly.pdbx_seq_one_letter_code
_entity_poly.pdbx_strand_id
1 'polypeptide(L)' 'MAKLYGIGAAVVILGAMFKIMHWEGANFMLVAGLTTEAV' A
#
# COMPACT_ATOMS: atom_id res chain seq x y z
N MET A 1 17.91 -0.43 -6.82
CA MET A 1 17.60 -0.25 -5.39
C MET A 1 16.64 0.90 -5.14
N ALA A 2 16.97 2.17 -5.43
CA ALA A 2 16.09 3.30 -5.07
C ALA A 2 14.67 3.31 -5.71
N LYS A 3 14.53 2.84 -6.96
CA LYS A 3 13.25 2.89 -7.69
C LYS A 3 12.23 1.84 -7.25
N LEU A 4 12.69 0.69 -6.72
CA LEU A 4 11.82 -0.39 -6.25
C LEU A 4 11.13 0.02 -4.93
N TYR A 5 11.90 0.58 -3.98
CA TYR A 5 11.37 1.15 -2.74
C TYR A 5 10.38 2.31 -2.98
N GLY A 6 10.62 3.15 -3.99
CA GLY A 6 9.68 4.24 -4.31
C GLY A 6 8.32 3.74 -4.81
N ILE A 7 8.30 2.61 -5.52
CA ILE A 7 7.06 1.99 -6.01
C ILE A 7 6.36 1.25 -4.86
N GLY A 8 7.08 0.47 -4.05
CA GLY A 8 6.53 -0.22 -2.88
C GLY A 8 5.87 0.75 -1.89
N ALA A 9 6.58 1.83 -1.54
CA ALA A 9 6.06 2.88 -0.67
C ALA A 9 4.78 3.53 -1.24
N ALA A 10 4.69 3.75 -2.55
CA ALA A 10 3.49 4.32 -3.16
C ALA A 10 2.26 3.40 -2.99
N VAL A 11 2.43 2.08 -3.16
CA VAL A 11 1.34 1.11 -2.99
C VAL A 11 0.87 1.05 -1.52
N VAL A 12 1.79 1.14 -0.55
CA VAL A 12 1.46 1.20 0.89
C VAL A 12 0.68 2.47 1.23
N ILE A 13 1.14 3.62 0.72
CA ILE A 13 0.48 4.91 0.95
C ILE A 13 -0.95 4.89 0.40
N LEU A 14 -1.16 4.27 -0.76
CA LEU A 14 -2.50 4.05 -1.31
C LEU A 14 -3.36 3.17 -0.40
N GLY A 15 -2.82 2.08 0.17
CA GLY A 15 -3.51 1.26 1.17
C GLY A 15 -3.90 2.04 2.42
N ALA A 16 -2.98 2.82 2.98
CA ALA A 16 -3.26 3.68 4.13
C ALA A 16 -4.34 4.72 3.83
N MET A 17 -4.31 5.33 2.64
CA MET A 17 -5.34 6.28 2.19
C MET A 17 -6.72 5.62 2.11
N PHE A 18 -6.83 4.43 1.52
CA PHE A 18 -8.10 3.68 1.45
C PHE A 18 -8.67 3.41 2.85
N LYS A 19 -7.80 3.12 3.83
CA LYS A 19 -8.20 2.89 5.22
C LYS A 19 -8.73 4.16 5.89
N ILE A 20 -8.08 5.30 5.69
CA ILE A 20 -8.51 6.60 6.25
C ILE A 20 -9.85 7.02 5.63
N MET A 21 -10.01 6.83 4.33
CA MET A 21 -11.22 7.22 3.60
C MET A 21 -12.38 6.22 3.74
N HIS A 22 -12.17 5.09 4.45
CA HIS A 22 -13.16 4.02 4.65
C HIS A 22 -13.74 3.47 3.35
N TRP A 23 -12.94 3.47 2.28
CA TRP A 23 -13.37 2.93 1.00
C TRP A 23 -13.52 1.42 1.05
N GLU A 24 -14.40 0.89 0.20
CA GLU A 24 -14.63 -0.54 0.10
C GLU A 24 -13.33 -1.26 -0.30
N GLY A 25 -13.01 -2.37 0.37
CA GLY A 25 -11.75 -3.08 0.14
C GLY A 25 -10.51 -2.47 0.83
N ALA A 26 -10.66 -1.49 1.74
CA ALA A 26 -9.52 -0.86 2.41
C ALA A 26 -8.55 -1.84 3.10
N ASN A 27 -9.06 -2.88 3.73
CA ASN A 27 -8.21 -3.90 4.35
C ASN A 27 -7.42 -4.70 3.29
N PHE A 28 -8.06 -5.00 2.15
CA PHE A 28 -7.41 -5.72 1.06
C PHE A 28 -6.27 -4.88 0.45
N MET A 29 -6.52 -3.59 0.21
CA MET A 29 -5.49 -2.69 -0.33
C MET A 29 -4.33 -2.44 0.65
N LEU A 30 -4.63 -2.36 1.96
CA LEU A 30 -3.57 -2.29 2.98
C LEU A 30 -2.68 -3.54 2.97
N VAL A 31 -3.27 -4.73 2.93
CA VAL A 31 -2.51 -5.98 2.88
C VAL A 31 -1.67 -6.04 1.62
N ALA A 32 -2.23 -5.68 0.46
CA ALA A 32 -1.49 -5.62 -0.81
C ALA A 32 -0.27 -4.69 -0.74
N GLY A 33 -0.43 -3.48 -0.18
CA GLY A 33 0.68 -2.55 0.04
C GLY A 33 1.76 -3.10 0.96
N LEU A 34 1.36 -3.65 2.11
CA LEU A 34 2.31 -4.23 3.07
C LEU A 34 3.06 -5.44 2.49
N THR A 35 2.39 -6.28 1.70
CA THR A 35 3.05 -7.40 1.00
C THR A 35 4.00 -6.93 -0.11
N THR A 36 3.77 -5.76 -0.69
CA THR A 36 4.65 -5.20 -1.73
C THR A 36 5.98 -4.72 -1.13
N GLU A 37 5.98 -4.19 0.09
CA GLU A 37 7.22 -3.85 0.82
C GLU A 37 7.94 -5.06 1.43
N ALA A 38 7.27 -6.21 1.52
CA ALA A 38 7.83 -7.41 2.13
C ALA A 38 8.80 -8.19 1.21
N VAL A 39 8.92 -7.78 -0.06
CA VAL A 39 9.73 -8.43 -1.12
C VAL A 39 10.87 -7.51 -1.54
#